data_AF-A0A944ITS4-F1
#
_entry.id   AF-A0A944ITS4-F1
#
_cell.length_a   1.000
_cell.length_b   1.000
_cell.length_c   1.000
_cell.angle_alpha   90.00
_cell.angle_beta   90.00
_cell.angle_gamma   90.00
#
_symmetry.space_group_name_H-M   'P 1'
#
loop_
_entity.id
_entity.type
_entity.pdbx_description
1 polymer ?
#
loop_
_entity_poly.entity_id
_entity_poly.type
_entity_poly.pdbx_seq_one_letter_code
_entity_poly.pdbx_strand_id
1 'polypeptide(L)'
;MLRTTEGDDRLKAEKASTSISQEFRNFFAGAKARDTTSFDAGPYGGGLSCGLTTGPAGDQAVCAWSDATTFAAISLLRPTTIADAATTTLALRTAAMSLHGRG
;
A
#
# COMPACT_ATOMS: atom_id res chain seq x y z
N MET A 1 6.85 34.97 -11.27
CA MET A 1 6.04 34.68 -10.06
C MET A 1 5.54 33.23 -10.20
N LEU A 2 6.30 32.25 -9.71
CA LEU A 2 6.09 30.80 -9.94
C LEU A 2 6.30 29.96 -8.66
N ARG A 3 6.29 30.58 -7.47
CA ARG A 3 6.71 29.93 -6.21
C ARG A 3 5.56 29.43 -5.31
N THR A 4 4.30 29.72 -5.64
CA THR A 4 3.16 29.33 -4.79
C THR A 4 2.64 27.93 -5.11
N THR A 5 2.47 27.59 -6.38
CA THR A 5 1.90 26.28 -6.79
C THR A 5 2.81 25.10 -6.46
N GLU A 6 4.11 25.21 -6.76
CA GLU A 6 5.09 24.14 -6.46
C GLU A 6 5.24 23.91 -4.95
N GLY A 7 5.15 24.98 -4.15
CA GLY A 7 5.13 24.92 -2.69
C GLY A 7 3.89 24.21 -2.15
N ASP A 8 2.72 24.54 -2.69
CA ASP A 8 1.45 23.93 -2.29
C ASP A 8 1.37 22.45 -2.67
N ASP A 9 1.86 22.07 -3.85
CA ASP A 9 1.84 20.69 -4.33
C ASP A 9 2.79 19.80 -3.52
N ARG A 10 3.97 20.29 -3.14
CA ARG A 10 4.86 19.57 -2.23
C ARG A 10 4.23 19.37 -0.85
N LEU A 11 3.61 20.41 -0.29
CA LEU A 11 2.92 20.31 1.01
C LEU A 11 1.74 19.32 0.96
N LYS A 12 1.00 19.26 -0.16
CA LYS A 12 -0.05 18.26 -0.36
C LYS A 12 0.54 16.85 -0.44
N ALA A 13 1.64 16.65 -1.17
CA ALA A 13 2.31 15.36 -1.26
C ALA A 13 2.85 14.89 0.11
N GLU A 14 3.44 15.79 0.90
CA GLU A 14 3.91 15.50 2.26
C GLU A 14 2.75 15.12 3.19
N LYS A 15 1.64 15.85 3.13
CA LYS A 15 0.42 15.54 3.90
C LYS A 15 -0.20 14.20 3.47
N ALA A 16 -0.28 13.92 2.17
CA ALA A 16 -0.77 12.66 1.65
C ALA A 16 0.12 11.49 2.11
N SER A 17 1.44 11.64 2.02
CA SER A 17 2.39 10.64 2.52
C SER A 17 2.28 10.41 4.03
N THR A 18 2.10 11.48 4.81
CA THR A 18 1.89 11.40 6.27
C THR A 18 0.58 10.68 6.59
N SER A 19 -0.49 11.00 5.86
CA SER A 19 -1.81 10.36 6.00
C SER A 19 -1.73 8.86 5.70
N ILE A 20 -1.12 8.48 4.57
CA ILE A 20 -0.92 7.07 4.18
C ILE A 20 -0.05 6.35 5.22
N SER A 21 1.01 7.00 5.71
CA SER A 21 1.86 6.43 6.75
C SER A 21 1.08 6.14 8.04
N GLN A 22 0.14 7.01 8.42
CA GLN A 22 -0.72 6.79 9.59
C GLN A 22 -1.77 5.69 9.34
N GLU A 23 -2.38 5.68 8.16
CA GLU A 23 -3.33 4.64 7.75
C GLU A 23 -2.68 3.26 7.80
N PHE A 24 -1.48 3.12 7.25
CA PHE A 24 -0.69 1.89 7.31
C PHE A 24 -0.35 1.50 8.75
N ARG A 25 0.11 2.44 9.58
CA ARG A 25 0.35 2.14 11.01
C ARG A 25 -0.89 1.57 11.70
N ASN A 26 -2.05 2.19 11.48
CA ASN A 26 -3.31 1.74 12.08
C ASN A 26 -3.71 0.36 11.56
N PHE A 27 -3.65 0.15 10.24
CA PHE A 27 -3.99 -1.12 9.62
C PHE A 27 -3.10 -2.26 10.11
N PHE A 28 -1.78 -2.09 10.04
CA PHE A 28 -0.83 -3.15 10.42
C PHE A 28 -0.86 -3.44 11.93
N ALA A 29 -1.09 -2.42 12.77
CA ALA A 29 -1.32 -2.64 14.20
C ALA A 29 -2.58 -3.48 14.44
N GLY A 30 -3.69 -3.15 13.76
CA GLY A 30 -4.94 -3.91 13.85
C GLY A 30 -4.81 -5.35 13.35
N ALA A 31 -4.03 -5.57 12.28
CA ALA A 31 -3.72 -6.88 11.73
C ALA A 31 -2.68 -7.67 12.56
N LYS A 32 -2.14 -7.07 13.63
CA LYS A 32 -1.02 -7.61 14.43
C LYS A 32 0.17 -8.02 13.54
N ALA A 33 0.43 -7.23 12.51
CA ALA A 33 1.50 -7.49 11.57
C ALA A 33 2.86 -7.11 12.18
N ARG A 34 3.87 -7.87 11.80
CA ARG A 34 5.28 -7.72 12.17
C ARG A 34 6.11 -7.60 10.90
N ASP A 35 7.36 -7.18 11.03
CA ASP A 35 8.32 -7.04 9.93
C ASP A 35 7.74 -6.22 8.76
N THR A 36 6.98 -5.18 9.10
CA THR A 36 6.32 -4.34 8.12
C THR A 36 7.34 -3.60 7.28
N THR A 37 7.24 -3.78 5.97
CA THR A 37 8.18 -3.26 4.98
C THR A 37 7.41 -2.52 3.91
N SER A 38 7.87 -1.33 3.53
CA SER A 38 7.34 -0.57 2.40
C SER A 38 8.00 -1.00 1.09
N PHE A 39 7.21 -1.01 0.03
CA PHE A 39 7.62 -1.38 -1.32
C PHE A 39 7.24 -0.28 -2.31
N ASP A 40 7.78 -0.36 -3.52
CA ASP A 40 7.36 0.53 -4.60
C ASP A 40 5.87 0.33 -4.89
N ALA A 41 5.11 1.43 -4.83
CA ALA A 41 3.67 1.44 -5.08
C ALA A 41 3.34 1.37 -6.58
N GLY A 42 4.34 1.51 -7.45
CA GLY A 42 4.17 1.53 -8.91
C GLY A 42 3.60 2.86 -9.43
N PRO A 43 3.15 2.89 -10.70
CA PRO A 43 2.88 4.13 -11.42
C PRO A 43 1.63 4.89 -10.94
N TYR A 44 0.78 4.26 -10.14
CA TYR A 44 -0.46 4.85 -9.63
C TYR A 44 -0.25 5.70 -8.37
N GLY A 45 1.01 5.86 -7.92
CA GLY A 45 1.36 6.65 -6.74
C GLY A 45 0.83 6.05 -5.44
N GLY A 46 0.92 6.85 -4.37
CA GLY A 46 0.53 6.42 -3.03
C GLY A 46 1.58 5.55 -2.36
N GLY A 47 1.14 4.57 -1.57
CA GLY A 47 2.01 3.64 -0.84
C GLY A 47 1.61 2.19 -1.03
N LEU A 48 2.58 1.29 -0.89
CA LEU A 48 2.40 -0.15 -0.77
C LEU A 48 3.29 -0.63 0.39
N SER A 49 2.70 -1.36 1.32
CA SER A 49 3.44 -1.99 2.41
C SER A 49 2.91 -3.39 2.66
N CYS A 50 3.78 -4.27 3.16
CA CYS A 50 3.39 -5.61 3.60
C CYS A 50 3.98 -5.89 4.98
N GLY A 51 3.37 -6.80 5.72
CA GLY A 51 3.88 -7.35 6.97
C GLY A 51 3.49 -8.82 7.12
N LEU A 52 4.11 -9.50 8.06
CA LEU A 52 3.79 -10.89 8.42
C LEU A 52 2.80 -10.91 9.57
N THR A 53 1.81 -11.78 9.53
CA THR A 53 0.91 -12.02 10.66
C THR A 53 0.62 -13.51 10.79
N THR A 54 0.23 -13.93 11.98
CA THR A 54 -0.17 -15.32 12.24
C THR A 54 -1.66 -15.33 12.51
N GLY A 55 -2.41 -16.03 11.66
CA GLY A 55 -3.85 -16.20 11.79
C GLY A 55 -4.25 -17.65 12.04
N PRO A 56 -5.56 -17.95 12.08
CA PRO A 56 -6.06 -19.32 12.21
C PRO A 56 -5.59 -20.27 11.10
N ALA A 57 -5.27 -19.71 9.92
CA ALA A 57 -4.74 -20.45 8.77
C ALA A 57 -3.20 -20.58 8.78
N GLY A 58 -2.53 -20.17 9.86
CA GLY A 58 -1.07 -20.15 10.00
C GLY A 58 -0.45 -18.79 9.64
N ASP A 59 0.85 -18.83 9.37
CA ASP A 59 1.61 -17.64 8.97
C ASP A 59 1.20 -17.18 7.56
N GLN A 60 0.95 -15.89 7.44
CA GLN A 60 0.50 -15.23 6.22
C GLN A 60 1.15 -13.86 6.08
N ALA A 61 1.26 -13.37 4.85
CA ALA A 61 1.55 -11.96 4.64
C ALA A 61 0.23 -11.19 4.53
N VAL A 62 0.21 -9.99 5.11
CA VAL A 62 -0.82 -8.99 4.87
C VAL A 62 -0.17 -7.81 4.16
N CYS A 63 -0.71 -7.45 3.01
CA CYS A 63 -0.25 -6.32 2.21
C CYS A 63 -1.38 -5.32 2.06
N ALA A 64 -1.04 -4.03 2.01
CA ALA A 64 -1.99 -2.98 1.74
C ALA A 64 -1.38 -1.96 0.77
N TRP A 65 -2.21 -1.47 -0.16
CA TRP A 65 -1.91 -0.25 -0.90
C TRP A 65 -2.91 0.83 -0.55
N SER A 66 -2.45 2.07 -0.62
CA SER A 66 -3.27 3.25 -0.43
C SER A 66 -2.87 4.33 -1.43
N ASP A 67 -3.85 5.01 -2.01
CA ASP A 67 -3.68 6.19 -2.87
C ASP A 67 -4.78 7.22 -2.59
N ALA A 68 -4.89 8.24 -3.46
CA ALA A 68 -5.85 9.32 -3.27
C ALA A 68 -7.32 8.88 -3.24
N THR A 69 -7.64 7.67 -3.70
CA THR A 69 -9.01 7.21 -3.91
C THR A 69 -9.28 5.82 -3.35
N THR A 70 -8.23 5.03 -3.15
CA THR A 70 -8.36 3.60 -2.86
C THR A 70 -7.48 3.23 -1.69
N PHE A 71 -8.08 2.57 -0.71
CA PHE A 71 -7.37 1.73 0.25
C PHE A 71 -7.78 0.29 0.02
N ALA A 72 -6.82 -0.63 -0.09
CA ALA A 72 -7.11 -2.05 -0.17
C ALA A 72 -6.08 -2.87 0.58
N ALA A 73 -6.55 -3.97 1.15
CA ALA A 73 -5.73 -4.93 1.89
C ALA A 73 -5.93 -6.34 1.34
N ILE A 74 -4.85 -7.10 1.29
CA ILE A 74 -4.81 -8.48 0.80
C ILE A 74 -4.08 -9.35 1.82
N SER A 75 -4.69 -10.47 2.19
CA SER A 75 -4.03 -11.55 2.92
C SER A 75 -3.58 -12.63 1.94
N LEU A 76 -2.30 -12.96 1.95
CA LEU A 76 -1.70 -14.00 1.13
C LEU A 76 -1.26 -15.14 2.03
N LEU A 77 -1.84 -16.32 1.82
CA LEU A 77 -1.50 -17.53 2.54
C LEU A 77 -0.25 -18.17 1.95
N ARG A 78 0.68 -18.58 2.81
CA ARG A 78 1.92 -19.28 2.42
C ARG A 78 2.76 -18.54 1.36
N PRO A 79 3.04 -17.24 1.52
CA PRO A 79 3.96 -16.55 0.63
C PRO A 79 5.38 -17.10 0.85
N THR A 80 6.15 -17.25 -0.23
CA THR A 80 7.56 -17.68 -0.13
C THR A 80 8.40 -16.59 0.53
N THR A 81 8.15 -15.32 0.18
CA THR A 81 8.76 -14.15 0.83
C THR A 81 7.76 -12.98 0.91
N ILE A 82 8.05 -12.00 1.76
CA ILE A 82 7.27 -10.76 1.83
C ILE A 82 7.38 -9.92 0.53
N ALA A 83 8.48 -10.06 -0.22
CA ALA A 83 8.64 -9.41 -1.52
C ALA A 83 7.76 -10.05 -2.60
N ASP A 84 7.58 -11.37 -2.57
CA ASP A 84 6.64 -12.06 -3.46
C ASP A 84 5.19 -11.66 -3.15
N ALA A 85 4.88 -11.47 -1.87
CA ALA A 85 3.59 -10.95 -1.43
C ALA A 85 3.35 -9.54 -1.98
N ALA A 86 4.32 -8.64 -1.85
CA ALA A 86 4.25 -7.28 -2.40
C ALA A 86 4.08 -7.29 -3.93
N THR A 87 4.84 -8.13 -4.64
CA THR A 87 4.74 -8.28 -6.10
C THR A 87 3.35 -8.75 -6.52
N THR A 88 2.79 -9.73 -5.81
CA THR A 88 1.44 -10.24 -6.06
C THR A 88 0.39 -9.16 -5.81
N THR A 89 0.52 -8.40 -4.71
CA THR A 89 -0.39 -7.29 -4.41
C THR A 89 -0.32 -6.19 -5.46
N LEU A 90 0.87 -5.83 -5.95
CA LEU A 90 1.04 -4.84 -7.01
C LEU A 90 0.41 -5.30 -8.33
N ALA A 91 0.53 -6.59 -8.68
CA ALA A 91 -0.12 -7.17 -9.84
C ALA A 91 -1.65 -7.09 -9.73
N LEU A 92 -2.22 -7.38 -8.56
CA LEU A 92 -3.66 -7.27 -8.30
C LEU A 92 -4.15 -5.82 -8.39
N ARG A 93 -3.41 -4.85 -7.82
CA ARG A 93 -3.69 -3.42 -7.99
C ARG A 93 -3.71 -3.05 -9.48
N THR A 94 -2.68 -3.46 -10.22
CA THR A 94 -2.55 -3.15 -11.65
C THR A 94 -3.72 -3.72 -12.46
N ALA A 95 -4.14 -4.95 -12.17
CA ALA A 95 -5.30 -5.57 -12.80
C ALA A 95 -6.60 -4.81 -12.49
N ALA A 96 -6.81 -4.42 -11.22
CA ALA A 96 -7.98 -3.66 -10.81
C ALA A 96 -8.08 -2.30 -11.53
N MET A 97 -6.95 -1.59 -11.66
CA MET A 97 -6.90 -0.30 -12.36
C MET A 97 -7.09 -0.45 -13.88
N SER A 98 -6.58 -1.53 -14.47
CA SER A 98 -6.72 -1.80 -15.91
C SER A 98 -8.17 -2.09 -16.31
N LEU A 99 -8.99 -2.62 -15.39
CA LEU A 99 -10.42 -2.85 -15.62
C LEU A 99 -11.25 -1.57 -15.68
N HIS A 100 -10.80 -0.50 -15.02
CA HIS A 100 -11.50 0.79 -14.98
C HIS A 100 -11.12 1.73 -16.15
N GLY A 101 -10.07 1.40 -16.90
CA GLY A 101 -9.58 2.19 -18.05
C GLY A 101 -10.17 1.79 -19.42
N ARG A 102 -11.14 0.88 -19.47
CA ARG A 102 -11.87 0.49 -20.70
C ARG A 102 -13.22 1.22 -20.82
N GLY A 103 -13.19 2.54 -20.68
CA GLY A 103 -14.31 3.46 -20.92
C GLY A 103 -14.06 4.32 -22.15
#